data_AF-A0A2V8BIT7-F1
#
_entry.id   AF-A0A2V8BIT7-F1
#
_cell.length_a   1.000
_cell.length_b   1.000
_cell.length_c   1.000
_cell.angle_alpha   90.00
_cell.angle_beta   90.00
_cell.angle_gamma   90.00
#
_symmetry.space_group_name_H-M   'P 1'
#
loop_
_entity.id
_entity.type
_entity.pdbx_description
1 polymer ?
#
loop_
_entity_poly.entity_id
_entity_poly.type
_entity_poly.pdbx_seq_one_letter_code
_entity_poly.pdbx_strand_id
1 'polypeptide(L)'
;MPSGRIAALGATLDFHHGLLAATTIAVMASIATLAQQGPTFKTGTQVVSLFVTVADAQKRLVPDLTQEEFEVFDNEKPQAITYFDNSVHPITVVMMLDTSGSMTLTIDLLKQAAEQFLIRLLPDDKAKVGAFNDKIQVSARFTNNRDELISA
;
A
#
# COMPACT_ATOMS: atom_id res chain seq x y z
N MET A 1 46.43 -48.97 27.43
CA MET A 1 45.00 -48.64 27.28
C MET A 1 44.78 -48.20 25.84
N PRO A 2 43.73 -48.62 25.09
CA PRO A 2 42.54 -49.35 25.50
C PRO A 2 42.27 -50.69 24.78
N SER A 3 41.45 -51.50 25.46
CA SER A 3 40.70 -52.69 25.06
C SER A 3 39.57 -52.32 24.07
N GLY A 4 38.92 -53.18 23.29
CA GLY A 4 38.76 -54.63 23.36
C GLY A 4 37.27 -54.98 23.18
N ARG A 5 36.91 -55.32 21.93
CA ARG A 5 35.91 -56.29 21.42
C ARG A 5 34.44 -56.25 21.86
N ILE A 6 33.59 -56.32 20.83
CA ILE A 6 32.14 -56.55 20.84
C ILE A 6 31.85 -58.05 20.98
N ALA A 7 30.80 -58.41 21.73
CA ALA A 7 30.05 -59.64 21.53
C ALA A 7 28.57 -59.39 21.85
N ALA A 8 27.71 -59.66 20.87
CA ALA A 8 26.28 -59.75 21.05
C ALA A 8 25.92 -61.19 21.45
N LEU A 9 25.03 -61.36 22.43
CA LEU A 9 24.34 -62.62 22.66
C LEU A 9 22.88 -62.31 23.01
N GLY A 10 21.97 -62.91 22.25
CA GLY A 10 20.55 -62.65 22.32
C GLY A 10 19.87 -63.20 23.57
N ALA A 11 18.73 -62.61 23.89
CA ALA A 11 17.69 -63.21 24.71
C ALA A 11 16.35 -62.95 24.02
N THR A 12 15.74 -64.01 23.52
CA THR A 12 14.34 -64.08 23.08
C THR A 12 13.45 -64.05 24.32
N LEU A 13 12.41 -63.22 24.33
CA LEU A 13 11.27 -63.37 25.23
C LEU A 13 9.99 -62.88 24.55
N ASP A 14 9.17 -63.85 24.17
CA ASP A 14 7.79 -63.70 23.71
C ASP A 14 6.89 -63.18 24.84
N PHE A 15 6.11 -62.13 24.57
CA PHE A 15 4.88 -61.81 25.33
C PHE A 15 3.85 -61.11 24.43
N HIS A 16 2.92 -61.90 23.88
CA HIS A 16 1.90 -61.51 22.89
C HIS A 16 0.63 -60.81 23.43
N HIS A 17 0.61 -60.30 24.67
CA HIS A 17 -0.63 -59.73 25.25
C HIS A 17 -0.55 -58.24 25.62
N GLY A 18 0.65 -57.65 25.74
CA GLY A 18 0.82 -56.23 26.04
C GLY A 18 0.65 -55.32 24.82
N LEU A 19 0.84 -55.86 23.62
CA LEU A 19 0.89 -55.06 22.39
C LEU A 19 -0.50 -54.65 21.86
N LEU A 20 -1.55 -55.42 22.18
CA LEU A 20 -2.93 -55.12 21.76
C LEU A 20 -3.62 -54.07 22.66
N ALA A 21 -3.29 -54.03 23.95
CA ALA A 21 -3.80 -53.02 24.88
C ALA A 21 -3.11 -51.65 24.70
N ALA A 22 -1.80 -51.65 24.42
CA ALA A 22 -1.05 -50.43 24.17
C ALA A 22 -1.45 -49.76 22.83
N THR A 23 -1.79 -50.54 21.81
CA THR A 23 -2.25 -50.02 20.51
C THR A 23 -3.67 -49.45 20.57
N THR A 24 -4.57 -50.03 21.36
CA THR A 24 -5.95 -49.51 21.51
C THR A 24 -6.01 -48.19 22.29
N ILE A 25 -5.18 -48.01 23.32
CA ILE A 25 -5.07 -46.74 24.07
C ILE A 25 -4.43 -45.64 23.20
N ALA A 26 -3.41 -45.96 22.40
CA ALA A 26 -2.76 -45.01 21.51
C ALA A 26 -3.70 -44.51 20.39
N VAL A 27 -4.56 -45.38 19.87
CA VAL A 27 -5.56 -45.00 18.85
C VAL A 27 -6.62 -44.06 19.44
N MET A 28 -7.12 -44.32 20.65
CA MET A 28 -8.11 -43.43 21.29
C MET A 28 -7.54 -42.04 21.63
N ALA A 29 -6.28 -41.96 22.08
CA ALA A 29 -5.61 -40.69 22.32
C ALA A 29 -5.43 -39.86 21.04
N SER A 30 -5.17 -40.52 19.91
CA SER A 30 -5.02 -39.89 18.60
C SER A 30 -6.33 -39.29 18.08
N ILE A 31 -7.46 -39.97 18.32
CA ILE A 31 -8.80 -39.51 17.92
C ILE A 31 -9.23 -38.30 18.77
N ALA A 32 -8.88 -38.27 20.06
CA ALA A 32 -9.16 -37.12 20.94
C ALA A 32 -8.40 -35.85 20.52
N THR A 33 -7.15 -35.98 20.04
CA THR A 33 -6.38 -34.83 19.51
C THR A 33 -6.91 -34.28 18.19
N LEU A 34 -7.49 -35.14 17.34
CA LEU A 34 -8.14 -34.71 16.09
C LEU A 34 -9.48 -33.99 16.35
N ALA A 35 -10.20 -34.36 17.41
CA ALA A 35 -11.45 -33.72 17.82
C ALA A 35 -11.26 -32.36 18.55
N GLN A 36 -10.03 -32.05 18.98
CA GLN A 36 -9.71 -30.81 19.72
C GLN A 36 -9.40 -29.61 18.79
N GLN A 37 -9.38 -29.79 17.47
CA GLN A 37 -9.24 -28.67 16.52
C GLN A 37 -10.59 -28.00 16.31
N GLY A 38 -11.02 -27.20 17.30
CA GLY A 38 -12.19 -26.35 17.18
C GLY A 38 -12.08 -25.41 15.97
N PRO A 39 -13.20 -24.99 15.37
CA PRO A 39 -13.19 -24.13 14.19
C PRO A 39 -12.41 -22.84 14.45
N THR A 40 -11.30 -22.64 13.73
CA THR A 40 -10.56 -21.38 13.74
C THR A 40 -11.34 -20.32 12.97
N PHE A 41 -11.97 -19.40 13.69
CA PHE A 41 -12.56 -18.20 13.10
C PHE A 41 -11.45 -17.19 12.80
N LYS A 42 -11.21 -16.94 11.51
CA LYS A 42 -10.37 -15.83 11.06
C LYS A 42 -11.24 -14.58 10.99
N THR A 43 -10.91 -13.57 11.78
CA THR A 43 -11.50 -12.24 11.66
C THR A 43 -10.50 -11.33 10.94
N GLY A 44 -10.99 -10.47 10.06
CA GLY A 44 -10.18 -9.48 9.35
C GLY A 44 -10.99 -8.20 9.19
N THR A 45 -10.34 -7.06 9.43
CA THR A 45 -10.93 -5.74 9.20
C THR A 45 -10.46 -5.24 7.85
N GLN A 46 -11.40 -4.86 6.98
CA GLN A 46 -11.10 -4.23 5.70
C GLN A 46 -11.19 -2.71 5.87
N VAL A 47 -10.06 -2.03 5.74
CA VAL A 47 -10.00 -0.57 5.71
C VAL A 47 -10.03 -0.12 4.25
N VAL A 48 -10.85 0.89 3.95
CA VAL A 48 -10.99 1.48 2.61
C VAL A 48 -10.61 2.95 2.68
N SER A 49 -9.72 3.39 1.80
CA SER A 49 -9.32 4.80 1.71
C SER A 49 -10.33 5.58 0.87
N LEU A 50 -10.78 6.73 1.39
CA LEU A 50 -11.62 7.68 0.69
C LEU A 50 -10.84 8.97 0.46
N PHE A 51 -10.77 9.42 -0.79
CA PHE A 51 -10.18 10.72 -1.16
C PHE A 51 -11.32 11.70 -1.43
N VAL A 52 -11.43 12.74 -0.61
CA VAL A 52 -12.55 13.68 -0.64
C VAL A 52 -12.03 15.08 -0.92
N THR A 53 -12.68 15.78 -1.84
CA THR A 53 -12.43 17.19 -2.14
C THR A 53 -13.70 17.97 -1.82
N VAL A 54 -13.61 18.91 -0.87
CA VAL A 54 -14.73 19.79 -0.52
C VAL A 54 -14.48 21.17 -1.14
N ALA A 55 -15.52 21.71 -1.78
CA ALA A 55 -15.50 23.04 -2.36
C ALA A 55 -16.75 23.82 -1.94
N ASP A 56 -16.61 25.13 -1.77
CA ASP A 56 -17.71 26.03 -1.47
C ASP A 56 -18.59 26.31 -2.72
N ALA A 57 -19.64 27.10 -2.53
CA ALA A 57 -20.56 27.49 -3.61
C ALA A 57 -19.88 28.29 -4.74
N GLN A 58 -18.70 28.87 -4.49
CA GLN A 58 -17.88 29.58 -5.48
C GLN A 58 -16.79 28.69 -6.09
N LYS A 59 -16.81 27.38 -5.82
CA LYS A 59 -15.83 26.38 -6.27
C LYS A 59 -14.42 26.59 -5.69
N ARG A 60 -14.30 27.26 -4.56
CA ARG A 60 -13.03 27.38 -3.83
C ARG A 60 -12.86 26.17 -2.91
N LEU A 61 -11.64 25.65 -2.83
CA LEU A 61 -11.33 24.53 -1.94
C LEU A 61 -11.52 24.93 -0.47
N VAL A 62 -12.04 24.00 0.33
CA VAL A 62 -12.18 24.14 1.78
C VAL A 62 -11.26 23.10 2.44
N PRO A 63 -9.95 23.38 2.59
CA PRO A 63 -8.98 22.38 3.02
C PRO A 63 -8.96 22.15 4.54
N ASP A 64 -9.46 23.10 5.32
CA ASP A 64 -9.27 23.16 6.78
C ASP A 64 -10.37 22.43 7.57
N LEU A 65 -11.13 21.54 6.92
CA LEU A 65 -12.16 20.74 7.59
C LEU A 65 -11.53 19.70 8.51
N THR A 66 -12.14 19.53 9.67
CA THR A 66 -11.77 18.58 10.72
C THR A 66 -12.52 17.26 10.56
N GLN A 67 -12.04 16.19 11.21
CA GLN A 67 -12.66 14.87 11.14
C GLN A 67 -14.14 14.91 11.60
N GLU A 68 -14.45 15.75 12.59
CA GLU A 68 -15.78 15.90 13.18
C GLU A 68 -16.82 16.51 12.22
N GLU A 69 -16.37 17.10 11.11
CA GLU A 69 -17.23 17.68 10.07
C GLU A 69 -17.59 16.66 8.97
N PHE A 70 -17.18 15.40 9.12
CA PHE A 70 -17.49 14.32 8.19
C PHE A 70 -18.29 13.20 8.86
N GLU A 71 -19.32 12.74 8.15
CA GLU A 71 -20.02 11.48 8.45
C GLU A 71 -19.87 10.56 7.24
N VAL A 72 -19.30 9.37 7.47
CA VAL A 72 -19.14 8.35 6.42
C VAL A 72 -20.21 7.29 6.61
N PHE A 73 -20.92 6.96 5.53
CA PHE A 73 -21.93 5.92 5.51
C PHE A 73 -21.59 4.84 4.48
N ASP A 74 -21.84 3.59 4.84
CA ASP A 74 -21.84 2.46 3.92
C ASP A 74 -23.23 1.81 3.97
N ASN A 75 -23.95 1.82 2.84
CA ASN A 75 -25.34 1.35 2.76
C ASN A 75 -26.21 1.93 3.88
N GLU A 76 -26.16 3.27 4.04
CA GLU A 76 -26.89 4.05 5.05
C GLU A 76 -26.48 3.79 6.51
N LYS A 77 -25.47 2.96 6.76
CA LYS A 77 -24.94 2.69 8.10
C LYS A 77 -23.71 3.55 8.39
N PRO A 78 -23.69 4.33 9.50
CA PRO A 78 -22.51 5.08 9.90
C PRO A 78 -21.28 4.19 10.03
N GLN A 79 -20.15 4.63 9.48
CA GLN A 79 -18.85 3.99 9.57
C GLN A 79 -17.90 4.87 10.38
N ALA A 80 -17.16 4.25 11.29
CA ALA A 80 -16.16 4.96 12.06
C ALA A 80 -14.98 5.36 11.17
N ILE A 81 -14.62 6.64 11.19
CA ILE A 81 -13.38 7.13 10.58
C ILE A 81 -12.23 6.77 11.52
N THR A 82 -11.41 5.81 11.09
CA THR A 82 -10.27 5.28 11.90
C THR A 82 -8.96 6.03 11.64
N TYR A 83 -8.86 6.71 10.50
CA TYR A 83 -7.75 7.56 10.11
C TYR A 83 -8.29 8.75 9.32
N PHE A 84 -7.87 9.95 9.70
CA PHE A 84 -8.19 11.19 9.01
C PHE A 84 -6.91 12.00 8.84
N ASP A 85 -6.75 12.58 7.65
CA ASP A 85 -5.57 13.36 7.31
C ASP A 85 -5.96 14.43 6.29
N ASN A 86 -5.84 15.69 6.70
CA ASN A 86 -6.03 16.87 5.87
C ASN A 86 -4.72 17.65 5.68
N SER A 87 -3.58 17.05 6.07
CA SER A 87 -2.29 17.73 5.97
C SER A 87 -1.83 17.85 4.51
N VAL A 88 -1.15 18.94 4.23
CA VAL A 88 -0.60 19.20 2.89
C VAL A 88 0.63 18.33 2.68
N HIS A 89 0.54 17.43 1.70
CA HIS A 89 1.62 16.53 1.32
C HIS A 89 2.37 17.07 0.09
N PRO A 90 3.72 17.06 0.09
CA PRO A 90 4.49 17.45 -1.09
C PRO A 90 4.15 16.59 -2.31
N ILE A 91 3.97 17.22 -3.45
CA ILE A 91 3.67 16.54 -4.72
C ILE A 91 4.91 16.44 -5.62
N THR A 92 4.93 15.44 -6.48
CA THR A 92 5.92 15.31 -7.55
C THR A 92 5.21 15.23 -8.90
N VAL A 93 5.46 16.21 -9.77
CA VAL A 93 4.71 16.41 -11.01
C VAL A 93 5.61 16.22 -12.23
N VAL A 94 5.09 15.56 -13.27
CA VAL A 94 5.67 15.62 -14.62
C VAL A 94 4.72 16.44 -15.49
N MET A 95 5.15 17.62 -15.91
CA MET A 95 4.39 18.51 -16.78
C MET A 95 4.85 18.33 -18.22
N MET A 96 3.94 17.87 -19.08
CA MET A 96 4.19 17.64 -20.50
C MET A 96 3.37 18.62 -21.34
N LEU A 97 4.06 19.46 -22.11
CA LEU A 97 3.44 20.48 -22.97
C LEU A 97 3.31 19.97 -24.41
N ASP A 98 2.09 20.02 -24.95
CA ASP A 98 1.88 19.78 -26.38
C ASP A 98 2.44 20.96 -27.19
N THR A 99 3.33 20.67 -28.13
CA THR A 99 3.97 21.66 -29.01
C THR A 99 3.74 21.32 -30.50
N SER A 100 2.69 20.56 -30.78
CA SER A 100 2.26 20.23 -32.14
C SER A 100 1.75 21.46 -32.90
N GLY A 101 1.65 21.36 -34.23
CA GLY A 101 1.26 22.48 -35.09
C GLY A 101 -0.12 23.07 -34.77
N SER A 102 -1.04 22.29 -34.18
CA SER A 102 -2.36 22.78 -33.75
C SER A 102 -2.28 23.78 -32.60
N MET A 103 -1.21 23.74 -31.80
CA MET A 103 -0.97 24.63 -30.66
C MET A 103 -0.36 25.99 -31.06
N THR A 104 -0.02 26.20 -32.34
CA THR A 104 0.71 27.40 -32.81
C THR A 104 0.06 28.71 -32.34
N LEU A 105 -1.27 28.80 -32.32
CA LEU A 105 -2.00 30.01 -31.92
C LEU A 105 -2.13 30.19 -30.40
N THR A 106 -1.89 29.14 -29.62
CA THR A 106 -2.12 29.09 -28.17
C THR A 106 -0.87 28.77 -27.35
N ILE A 107 0.28 28.55 -28.01
CA ILE A 107 1.51 28.11 -27.37
C ILE A 107 2.02 29.09 -26.31
N ASP A 108 1.87 30.40 -26.55
CA ASP A 108 2.28 31.42 -25.59
C ASP A 108 1.39 31.41 -24.35
N LEU A 109 0.08 31.20 -24.53
CA LEU A 109 -0.86 31.05 -23.43
C LEU A 109 -0.58 29.77 -22.63
N LEU A 110 -0.26 28.67 -23.31
CA LEU A 110 0.12 27.41 -22.68
C LEU A 110 1.38 27.58 -21.82
N LYS A 111 2.42 28.25 -22.34
CA LYS A 111 3.65 28.54 -21.59
C LYS A 111 3.38 29.42 -20.36
N GLN A 112 2.57 30.46 -20.50
CA GLN A 112 2.19 31.32 -19.38
C GLN A 112 1.41 30.52 -18.31
N ALA A 113 0.48 29.66 -18.72
CA ALA A 113 -0.27 28.82 -17.78
C ALA A 113 0.64 27.81 -17.06
N ALA A 114 1.59 27.21 -17.78
CA ALA A 114 2.59 26.31 -17.23
C ALA A 114 3.47 27.02 -16.19
N GLU A 115 3.98 28.22 -16.50
CA GLU A 115 4.74 29.05 -15.57
C GLU A 115 3.91 29.38 -14.32
N GLN A 116 2.65 29.80 -14.49
CA GLN A 116 1.75 30.11 -13.39
C GLN A 116 1.50 28.89 -12.47
N PHE A 117 1.45 27.68 -13.03
CA PHE A 117 1.38 26.46 -12.22
C PHE A 117 2.69 26.23 -11.43
N LEU A 118 3.84 26.32 -12.11
CA LEU A 118 5.14 26.04 -11.51
C LEU A 118 5.49 27.00 -10.37
N ILE A 119 5.13 28.28 -10.47
CA ILE A 119 5.36 29.26 -9.38
C ILE A 119 4.47 29.01 -8.15
N ARG A 120 3.36 28.27 -8.30
CA ARG A 120 2.43 27.94 -7.21
C ARG A 120 2.79 26.64 -6.49
N LEU A 121 3.75 25.87 -7.02
CA LEU A 121 4.30 24.71 -6.32
C LEU A 121 4.86 25.13 -4.95
N LEU A 122 4.58 24.34 -3.93
CA LEU A 122 5.10 24.55 -2.59
C LEU A 122 6.61 24.26 -2.53
N PRO A 123 7.34 24.73 -1.50
CA PRO A 123 8.80 24.60 -1.44
C PRO A 123 9.34 23.17 -1.54
N ASP A 124 8.56 22.20 -1.04
CA ASP A 124 8.94 20.78 -1.05
C ASP A 124 8.42 20.02 -2.28
N ASP A 125 7.57 20.66 -3.09
CA ASP A 125 7.08 20.08 -4.34
C ASP A 125 8.20 20.01 -5.37
N LYS A 126 8.18 18.96 -6.17
CA LYS A 126 9.16 18.74 -7.23
C LYS A 126 8.47 18.60 -8.57
N ALA A 127 9.11 19.09 -9.62
CA ALA A 127 8.61 18.90 -10.97
C ALA A 127 9.70 18.50 -11.96
N LYS A 128 9.24 17.92 -13.07
CA LYS A 128 9.94 17.84 -14.34
C LYS A 128 9.06 18.49 -15.39
N VAL A 129 9.65 19.34 -16.21
CA VAL A 129 8.98 19.91 -17.38
C VAL A 129 9.52 19.22 -18.62
N GLY A 130 8.63 19.03 -19.59
CA GLY A 130 8.93 18.51 -20.91
C GLY A 130 7.91 18.95 -21.93
N ALA A 131 8.22 18.70 -23.20
CA ALA A 131 7.37 18.99 -24.33
C ALA A 131 7.30 17.77 -25.25
N PHE A 132 6.20 17.65 -25.98
CA PHE A 132 6.04 16.63 -27.01
C PHE A 132 5.45 17.20 -28.29
N ASN A 133 5.91 16.63 -29.41
CA ASN A 133 5.36 16.72 -30.76
C ASN A 133 5.80 15.45 -31.52
N ASP A 134 6.50 15.59 -32.65
CA ASP A 134 7.20 14.48 -33.32
C ASP A 134 8.25 13.79 -32.42
N LYS A 135 8.75 14.50 -31.41
CA LYS A 135 9.69 13.97 -30.41
C LYS A 135 9.23 14.30 -29.00
N ILE A 136 9.68 13.49 -28.05
CA ILE A 136 9.51 13.74 -26.61
C ILE A 136 10.80 14.33 -26.06
N GLN A 137 10.70 15.45 -25.36
CA GLN A 137 11.81 16.11 -24.68
C GLN A 137 11.41 16.35 -23.23
N VAL A 138 12.17 15.84 -22.26
CA VAL A 138 11.88 16.01 -20.84
C VAL A 138 13.18 16.27 -20.10
N SER A 139 13.12 17.17 -19.12
CA SER A 139 14.21 17.41 -18.16
C SER A 139 14.66 16.11 -17.46
N ALA A 140 15.99 15.98 -17.28
CA ALA A 140 16.59 14.74 -16.80
C ALA A 140 16.24 14.42 -15.33
N ARG A 141 16.08 15.43 -14.47
CA ARG A 141 15.87 15.27 -13.02
C ARG A 141 14.69 16.08 -12.52
N PHE A 142 14.09 15.59 -11.43
CA PHE A 142 13.13 16.37 -10.67
C PHE A 142 13.87 17.49 -9.92
N THR A 143 13.24 18.65 -9.82
CA THR A 143 13.77 19.81 -9.10
C THR A 143 12.64 20.58 -8.44
N ASN A 144 12.93 21.23 -7.31
CA ASN A 144 12.04 22.22 -6.68
C ASN A 144 12.53 23.66 -6.95
N ASN A 145 13.60 23.83 -7.72
CA ASN A 145 14.08 25.14 -8.14
C ASN A 145 13.19 25.68 -9.27
N ARG A 146 12.41 26.72 -8.96
CA ARG A 146 11.44 27.32 -9.90
C ARG A 146 12.12 27.95 -11.11
N ASP A 147 13.31 28.54 -10.96
CA ASP A 147 14.03 29.15 -12.08
C ASP A 147 14.51 28.09 -13.08
N GLU A 148 14.94 26.92 -12.58
CA GLU A 148 15.27 25.77 -13.42
C GLU A 148 14.02 25.20 -14.13
N LEU A 149 12.85 25.24 -13.50
CA LEU A 149 11.61 24.73 -14.08
C LEU A 149 11.03 25.64 -15.17
N ILE A 150 11.16 26.96 -15.02
CA ILE A 150 10.61 27.94 -15.96
C ILE A 150 11.52 28.10 -17.20
N SER A 151 12.83 27.85 -17.03
CA SER A 151 13.81 27.93 -18.12
C SER A 151 13.98 26.64 -18.94
N ALA A 152 13.31 25.54 -18.52
CA ALA A 152 13.35 24.24 -19.17
C ALA A 152 12.55 24.18 -20.48
#